data_AF-A0A1Z7ZLY1-F1
#
_entry.id   AF-A0A1Z7ZLY1-F1
#
_cell.length_a   1.000
_cell.length_b   1.000
_cell.length_c   1.000
_cell.angle_alpha   90.00
_cell.angle_beta   90.00
_cell.angle_gamma   90.00
#
_symmetry.space_group_name_H-M   'P 1'
#
loop_
_entity.id
_entity.type
_entity.pdbx_description
1 polymer ?
#
loop_
_entity_poly.entity_id
_entity_poly.type
_entity_poly.pdbx_seq_one_letter_code
_entity_poly.pdbx_strand_id
1 'polypeptide(L)'
;MKFENSKYFSKLKCSKIEFDFGNYYLFDQFVISELNEGIHFNWEKIQKVSSILLAHYGNTIKIGYIANRIHSYSIEPLLWIKFQKEYDFIIASAIISYNDLNFINATLEKRFFQNSLKRCSSIDEAVNWVRNLKEFN
;
A
#
# COMPACT_ATOMS: atom_id res chain seq x y z
N MET A 1 13.24 1.32 -6.13
CA MET A 1 13.76 -0.05 -6.34
C MET A 1 12.59 -1.02 -6.32
N LYS A 2 12.54 -2.04 -7.19
CA LYS A 2 11.52 -3.10 -7.15
C LYS A 2 11.61 -3.92 -5.86
N PHE A 3 10.49 -4.41 -5.35
CA PHE A 3 10.40 -5.16 -4.10
C PHE A 3 11.14 -6.50 -4.20
N GLU A 4 11.05 -7.18 -5.34
CA GLU A 4 11.75 -8.43 -5.61
C GLU A 4 13.29 -8.30 -5.51
N ASN A 5 13.82 -7.10 -5.74
CA ASN A 5 15.26 -6.81 -5.59
C ASN A 5 15.66 -6.46 -4.15
N SER A 6 14.70 -6.41 -3.22
CA SER A 6 14.97 -6.09 -1.83
C SER A 6 15.40 -7.33 -1.03
N LYS A 7 16.21 -7.11 0.02
CA LYS A 7 16.59 -8.15 0.99
C LYS A 7 15.39 -8.85 1.67
N TYR A 8 14.21 -8.26 1.60
CA TYR A 8 13.00 -8.77 2.24
C TYR A 8 12.33 -9.86 1.40
N PHE A 9 12.43 -9.81 0.08
CA PHE A 9 11.82 -10.81 -0.80
C PHE A 9 12.40 -12.22 -0.56
N SER A 10 13.71 -12.31 -0.32
CA SER A 10 14.37 -13.58 -0.03
C SER A 10 14.23 -14.04 1.43
N LYS A 11 13.87 -13.14 2.35
CA LYS A 11 13.89 -13.40 3.81
C LYS A 11 12.51 -13.56 4.41
N LEU A 12 11.49 -12.97 3.81
CA LEU A 12 10.12 -13.00 4.31
C LEU A 12 9.28 -13.88 3.40
N LYS A 13 8.49 -14.76 4.02
CA LYS A 13 7.46 -15.51 3.30
C LYS A 13 6.38 -14.53 2.88
N CYS A 14 6.11 -14.47 1.58
CA CYS A 14 5.03 -13.65 1.02
C CYS A 14 4.31 -14.39 -0.10
N SER A 15 3.04 -14.04 -0.28
CA SER A 15 2.27 -14.46 -1.47
C SER A 15 2.28 -13.32 -2.48
N LYS A 16 2.58 -13.61 -3.75
CA LYS A 16 2.52 -12.64 -4.83
C LYS A 16 1.20 -12.75 -5.56
N ILE A 17 0.57 -11.62 -5.84
CA ILE A 17 -0.65 -11.51 -6.64
C ILE A 17 -0.37 -10.52 -7.78
N GLU A 18 -0.60 -10.97 -9.01
CA GLU A 18 -0.35 -10.19 -10.21
C GLU A 18 -1.68 -9.75 -10.81
N PHE A 19 -1.82 -8.44 -11.02
CA PHE A 19 -2.91 -7.83 -11.76
C PHE A 19 -2.37 -7.23 -13.05
N ASP A 20 -3.28 -6.99 -14.00
CA ASP A 20 -3.01 -6.22 -15.22
C ASP A 20 -2.50 -4.80 -14.94
N PHE A 21 -2.79 -4.25 -13.76
CA PHE A 21 -2.37 -2.92 -13.32
C PHE A 21 -1.22 -2.90 -12.30
N GLY A 22 -0.71 -4.04 -11.85
CA GLY A 22 0.41 -4.07 -10.91
C GLY A 22 0.48 -5.30 -10.02
N ASN A 23 1.51 -5.35 -9.19
CA ASN A 23 1.82 -6.50 -8.35
C ASN A 23 1.60 -6.16 -6.87
N TYR A 24 1.11 -7.15 -6.14
CA TYR A 24 0.89 -7.10 -4.70
C TYR A 24 1.64 -8.23 -4.02
N TYR A 25 2.31 -7.92 -2.92
CA TYR A 25 3.05 -8.87 -2.10
C TYR A 25 2.43 -8.87 -0.70
N LEU A 26 1.86 -10.01 -0.32
CA LEU A 26 1.05 -10.19 0.88
C LEU A 26 1.89 -10.84 1.97
N PHE A 27 1.96 -10.18 3.14
CA PHE A 27 2.61 -10.64 4.37
C PHE A 27 1.59 -10.71 5.51
N ASP A 28 1.93 -11.39 6.60
CA ASP A 28 1.00 -11.61 7.73
C ASP A 28 0.37 -10.32 8.29
N GLN A 29 1.13 -9.22 8.32
CA GLN A 29 0.71 -7.95 8.94
C GLN A 29 0.64 -6.77 7.97
N PHE A 30 1.13 -6.93 6.74
CA PHE A 30 1.16 -5.82 5.79
C PHE A 30 1.17 -6.29 4.34
N VAL A 31 0.87 -5.38 3.43
CA VAL A 31 0.87 -5.61 1.99
C VAL A 31 1.73 -4.56 1.32
N ILE A 32 2.57 -4.98 0.36
CA ILE A 32 3.33 -4.08 -0.50
C ILE A 32 2.70 -4.09 -1.89
N SER A 33 2.50 -2.91 -2.48
CA SER A 33 1.98 -2.74 -3.83
C SER A 33 3.01 -2.07 -4.75
N GLU A 34 3.06 -2.52 -6.00
CA GLU A 34 3.84 -1.96 -7.09
C GLU A 34 2.96 -1.81 -8.32
N LEU A 35 2.45 -0.60 -8.53
CA LEU A 35 1.56 -0.29 -9.64
C LEU A 35 2.33 0.00 -10.93
N ASN A 36 1.75 -0.38 -12.06
CA ASN A 36 2.33 -0.16 -13.38
C ASN A 36 2.37 1.33 -13.74
N GLU A 37 3.28 1.71 -14.63
CA GLU A 37 3.41 3.10 -15.07
C GLU A 37 2.20 3.59 -15.87
N GLY A 38 1.80 4.84 -15.63
CA GLY A 38 0.74 5.51 -16.38
C GLY A 38 -0.68 5.06 -16.05
N ILE A 39 -0.87 4.12 -15.12
CA ILE A 39 -2.21 3.67 -14.78
C ILE A 39 -3.02 4.76 -14.04
N HIS A 40 -4.33 4.67 -14.20
CA HIS A 40 -5.28 5.35 -13.34
C HIS A 40 -5.90 4.35 -12.35
N PHE A 41 -5.55 4.49 -11.07
CA PHE A 41 -6.01 3.62 -10.00
C PHE A 41 -7.37 4.09 -9.47
N ASN A 42 -8.44 3.52 -10.04
CA ASN A 42 -9.83 3.89 -9.79
C ASN A 42 -10.51 2.95 -8.77
N TRP A 43 -11.77 3.25 -8.44
CA TRP A 43 -12.53 2.49 -7.45
C TRP A 43 -12.69 1.00 -7.80
N GLU A 44 -12.91 0.65 -9.06
CA GLU A 44 -13.07 -0.74 -9.49
C GLU A 44 -11.82 -1.58 -9.20
N LYS A 45 -10.61 -1.01 -9.42
CA LYS A 45 -9.35 -1.68 -9.08
C LYS A 45 -9.19 -1.85 -7.57
N ILE A 46 -9.60 -0.85 -6.79
CA ILE A 46 -9.63 -0.95 -5.33
C ILE A 46 -10.54 -2.09 -4.89
N GLN A 47 -11.76 -2.20 -5.42
CA GLN A 47 -12.69 -3.28 -5.07
C GLN A 47 -12.13 -4.66 -5.41
N LYS A 48 -11.50 -4.81 -6.60
CA LYS A 48 -10.80 -6.04 -6.99
C LYS A 48 -9.73 -6.42 -5.96
N VAL A 49 -8.84 -5.49 -5.63
CA VAL A 49 -7.77 -5.72 -4.65
C VAL A 49 -8.35 -6.04 -3.27
N SER A 50 -9.30 -5.25 -2.78
CA SER A 50 -9.94 -5.47 -1.48
C SER A 50 -10.60 -6.84 -1.37
N SER A 51 -11.31 -7.30 -2.41
CA SER A 51 -11.96 -8.61 -2.41
C SER A 51 -10.95 -9.76 -2.24
N ILE A 52 -9.80 -9.65 -2.90
CA ILE A 52 -8.72 -10.65 -2.82
C ILE A 52 -8.04 -10.61 -1.47
N LEU A 53 -7.80 -9.41 -0.91
CA LEU A 53 -7.23 -9.27 0.43
C LEU A 53 -8.15 -9.86 1.50
N LEU A 54 -9.46 -9.57 1.43
CA LEU A 54 -10.45 -10.15 2.36
C LEU A 54 -10.55 -11.67 2.20
N ALA A 55 -10.47 -12.20 0.98
CA ALA A 55 -10.45 -13.64 0.75
C ALA A 55 -9.18 -14.31 1.29
N HIS A 56 -8.02 -13.63 1.22
CA HIS A 56 -6.75 -14.16 1.68
C HIS A 56 -6.58 -14.12 3.21
N TYR A 57 -6.96 -13.00 3.83
CA TYR A 57 -6.73 -12.75 5.26
C TYR A 57 -7.97 -12.94 6.13
N GLY A 58 -9.18 -12.92 5.55
CA GLY A 58 -10.46 -12.98 6.25
C GLY A 58 -11.16 -11.61 6.40
N ASN A 59 -12.33 -11.61 7.06
CA ASN A 59 -13.19 -10.43 7.14
C ASN A 59 -12.86 -9.47 8.29
N THR A 60 -12.02 -9.87 9.25
CA THR A 60 -11.70 -9.08 10.47
C THR A 60 -10.25 -8.64 10.49
N ILE A 61 -9.69 -8.32 9.33
CA ILE A 61 -8.26 -8.13 9.17
C ILE A 61 -7.88 -6.69 9.50
N LYS A 62 -6.67 -6.53 10.02
CA LYS A 62 -6.03 -5.24 10.20
C LYS A 62 -4.63 -5.35 9.65
N ILE A 63 -4.33 -4.58 8.61
CA ILE A 63 -3.05 -4.65 7.91
C ILE A 63 -2.48 -3.27 7.66
N GLY A 64 -1.15 -3.22 7.55
CA GLY A 64 -0.43 -2.06 7.05
C GLY A 64 -0.36 -2.12 5.53
N TYR A 65 -0.46 -0.98 4.87
CA TYR A 65 -0.32 -0.89 3.43
C TYR A 65 0.96 -0.13 3.08
N ILE A 66 1.72 -0.64 2.11
CA ILE A 66 2.93 0.00 1.61
C ILE A 66 2.77 0.19 0.10
N ALA A 67 2.71 1.45 -0.33
CA ALA A 67 2.74 1.81 -1.75
C ALA A 67 4.18 2.05 -2.18
N ASN A 68 4.79 1.10 -2.89
CA ASN A 68 6.11 1.27 -3.48
C ASN A 68 5.99 1.94 -4.86
N ARG A 69 5.96 3.28 -4.88
CA ARG A 69 5.74 4.08 -6.10
C ARG A 69 7.01 4.21 -6.94
N ILE A 70 7.50 3.09 -7.46
CA ILE A 70 8.62 3.05 -8.42
C ILE A 70 8.24 3.65 -9.78
N HIS A 71 6.95 3.66 -10.12
CA HIS A 71 6.40 4.25 -11.32
C HIS A 71 5.44 5.39 -10.98
N SER A 72 5.26 6.31 -11.93
CA SER A 72 4.27 7.38 -11.85
C SER A 72 2.89 6.83 -12.23
N TYR A 73 1.90 7.04 -11.36
CA TYR A 73 0.50 6.70 -11.60
C TYR A 73 -0.41 7.72 -10.91
N SER A 74 -1.69 7.71 -11.27
CA SER A 74 -2.69 8.61 -10.67
C SER A 74 -3.68 7.85 -9.80
N ILE A 75 -4.07 8.48 -8.69
CA ILE A 75 -5.13 8.02 -7.79
C ILE A 75 -5.90 9.25 -7.30
N GLU A 76 -7.22 9.15 -7.26
CA GLU A 76 -8.05 10.22 -6.70
C GLU A 76 -7.99 10.18 -5.16
N PRO A 77 -7.60 11.26 -4.47
CA PRO A 77 -7.46 11.25 -3.01
C PRO A 77 -8.76 10.91 -2.25
N LEU A 78 -9.92 11.22 -2.83
CA LEU A 78 -11.24 10.91 -2.24
C LEU A 78 -11.51 9.39 -2.14
N LEU A 79 -10.81 8.57 -2.92
CA LEU A 79 -10.95 7.12 -2.85
C LEU A 79 -10.45 6.56 -1.51
N TRP A 80 -9.54 7.25 -0.82
CA TRP A 80 -9.11 6.88 0.53
C TRP A 80 -10.26 6.98 1.54
N ILE A 81 -11.07 8.03 1.45
CA ILE A 81 -12.25 8.21 2.31
C ILE A 81 -13.28 7.11 2.01
N LYS A 82 -13.51 6.84 0.72
CA LYS A 82 -14.45 5.80 0.30
C LYS A 82 -13.99 4.41 0.76
N PHE A 83 -12.70 4.10 0.62
CA PHE A 83 -12.09 2.87 1.10
C PHE A 83 -12.26 2.70 2.62
N GLN A 84 -11.95 3.75 3.38
CA GLN A 84 -12.08 3.73 4.84
C GLN A 84 -13.53 3.45 5.27
N LYS A 85 -14.51 4.02 4.56
CA LYS A 85 -15.94 3.82 4.87
C LYS A 85 -16.45 2.41 4.52
N GLU A 86 -15.94 1.80 3.45
CA GLU A 86 -16.45 0.51 2.95
C GLU A 86 -15.72 -0.71 3.55
N TYR A 87 -14.42 -0.58 3.82
CA TYR A 87 -13.57 -1.71 4.17
C TYR A 87 -12.86 -1.58 5.52
N ASP A 88 -12.38 -0.38 5.87
CA ASP A 88 -11.75 -0.05 7.17
C ASP A 88 -10.65 -1.00 7.69
N PHE A 89 -10.00 -1.78 6.83
CA PHE A 89 -9.01 -2.78 7.27
C PHE A 89 -7.55 -2.32 7.17
N ILE A 90 -7.28 -1.17 6.54
CA ILE A 90 -5.94 -0.58 6.44
C ILE A 90 -5.75 0.40 7.59
N ILE A 91 -5.03 -0.03 8.62
CA ILE A 91 -4.83 0.76 9.84
C ILE A 91 -3.72 1.81 9.69
N ALA A 92 -2.83 1.61 8.72
CA ALA A 92 -1.72 2.50 8.46
C ALA A 92 -1.22 2.33 7.02
N SER A 93 -0.71 3.41 6.44
CA SER A 93 -0.19 3.43 5.08
C SER A 93 1.20 4.06 5.02
N ALA A 94 2.13 3.44 4.31
CA ALA A 94 3.43 4.00 3.99
C ALA A 94 3.53 4.22 2.48
N ILE A 95 3.91 5.42 2.06
CA ILE A 95 4.13 5.73 0.65
C ILE A 95 5.62 5.92 0.42
N ILE A 96 6.22 5.04 -0.38
CA ILE A 96 7.62 5.16 -0.80
C ILE A 96 7.65 6.03 -2.06
N SER A 97 8.30 7.18 -1.97
CA SER A 97 8.43 8.12 -3.09
C SER A 97 9.90 8.31 -3.44
N TYR A 98 10.23 8.23 -4.72
CA TYR A 98 11.59 8.40 -5.24
C TYR A 98 11.80 9.74 -5.96
N ASN A 99 10.77 10.59 -6.02
CA ASN A 99 10.82 11.93 -6.61
C ASN A 99 9.90 12.92 -5.85
N ASP A 100 10.14 14.22 -6.05
CA ASP A 100 9.44 15.29 -5.33
C ASP A 100 7.95 15.42 -5.71
N LEU A 101 7.57 15.07 -6.94
CA LEU A 101 6.18 15.09 -7.38
C LEU A 101 5.33 14.05 -6.62
N ASN A 102 5.84 12.84 -6.44
CA ASN A 102 5.19 11.83 -5.60
C ASN A 102 5.09 12.29 -4.14
N PHE A 103 6.06 13.07 -3.65
CA PHE A 103 6.04 13.62 -2.31
C PHE A 103 4.93 14.66 -2.10
N ILE A 104 4.69 15.53 -3.08
CA ILE A 104 3.59 16.51 -3.03
C ILE A 104 2.24 15.78 -3.07
N ASN A 105 2.08 14.80 -3.96
CA ASN A 105 0.85 13.99 -4.03
C ASN A 105 0.58 13.25 -2.71
N ALA A 106 1.60 12.61 -2.14
CA ALA A 106 1.50 11.98 -0.83
C ALA A 106 1.18 12.98 0.31
N THR A 107 1.48 14.27 0.13
CA THR A 107 1.08 15.32 1.08
C THR A 107 -0.41 15.60 1.04
N LEU A 108 -0.98 15.65 -0.16
CA LEU A 108 -2.41 15.82 -0.33
C LEU A 108 -3.17 14.59 0.20
N GLU A 109 -2.69 13.39 -0.11
CA GLU A 109 -3.30 12.14 0.37
C GLU A 109 -3.31 12.05 1.90
N LYS A 110 -2.25 12.50 2.58
CA LYS A 110 -2.20 12.56 4.06
C LYS A 110 -3.33 13.41 4.67
N ARG A 111 -3.88 14.38 3.95
CA ARG A 111 -5.00 15.20 4.46
C ARG A 111 -6.34 14.46 4.42
N PHE A 112 -6.48 13.49 3.51
CA PHE A 112 -7.73 12.76 3.30
C PHE A 112 -7.73 11.37 3.96
N PHE A 113 -6.56 10.79 4.18
CA PHE A 113 -6.43 9.55 4.94
C PHE A 113 -6.47 9.86 6.44
N GLN A 114 -7.52 9.39 7.12
CA GLN A 114 -7.74 9.65 8.55
C GLN A 114 -6.78 8.86 9.45
N ASN A 115 -6.22 7.77 8.93
CA ASN A 115 -5.30 6.89 9.66
C ASN A 115 -3.83 7.32 9.47
N SER A 116 -2.92 6.66 10.19
CA SER A 116 -1.48 6.92 10.13
C SER A 116 -0.93 6.77 8.71
N LEU A 117 -0.50 7.88 8.09
CA LEU A 117 0.20 7.88 6.80
C LEU A 117 1.63 8.40 6.94
N LYS A 118 2.61 7.55 6.61
CA LYS A 118 4.03 7.91 6.58
C LYS A 118 4.55 7.98 5.15
N ARG A 119 5.39 8.97 4.89
CA ARG A 119 6.19 9.03 3.65
C ARG A 119 7.55 8.42 3.94
N CYS A 120 8.00 7.57 3.04
CA CYS A 120 9.27 6.87 3.15
C CYS A 120 10.10 7.10 1.90
N SER A 121 11.42 7.04 2.08
CA SER A 121 12.41 7.15 1.01
C SER A 121 12.88 5.78 0.51
N SER A 122 12.61 4.71 1.27
CA SER A 122 13.04 3.34 0.95
C SER A 122 12.08 2.28 1.47
N ILE A 123 12.19 1.07 0.89
CA ILE A 123 11.47 -0.14 1.36
C ILE A 123 11.84 -0.47 2.80
N ASP A 124 13.12 -0.33 3.17
CA ASP A 124 13.61 -0.63 4.52
C ASP A 124 12.91 0.25 5.57
N GLU A 125 12.84 1.55 5.29
CA GLU A 125 12.17 2.51 6.16
C GLU A 125 10.67 2.21 6.31
N ALA A 126 10.00 1.88 5.20
CA ALA A 126 8.56 1.59 5.20
C ALA A 126 8.25 0.30 5.96
N VAL A 127 8.99 -0.78 5.68
CA VAL A 127 8.81 -2.07 6.35
C VAL A 127 9.11 -1.96 7.85
N ASN A 128 10.20 -1.29 8.22
CA ASN A 128 10.53 -1.08 9.64
C ASN A 128 9.46 -0.25 10.35
N TRP A 129 8.91 0.77 9.70
CA TRP A 129 7.85 1.57 10.32
C TRP A 129 6.56 0.76 10.51
N VAL A 130 6.07 0.09 9.47
CA VAL A 130 4.83 -0.69 9.54
C VAL A 130 4.91 -1.79 10.61
N ARG A 131 6.06 -2.48 10.74
CA ARG A 131 6.26 -3.52 11.74
C ARG A 131 6.33 -3.02 13.19
N ASN A 132 6.57 -1.72 13.40
CA ASN A 132 6.65 -1.11 14.72
C ASN A 132 5.46 -0.20 15.04
N LEU A 133 4.37 -0.32 14.27
CA LEU A 133 3.15 0.42 14.54
C LEU A 133 2.57 -0.01 15.89
N LYS A 134 2.22 0.99 16.71
CA LYS A 134 1.57 0.74 17.99
C LYS A 134 0.15 0.23 17.80
N GLU A 135 -0.44 0.52 16.63
CA GLU A 135 -1.78 0.10 16.23
C GLU A 135 -1.92 -1.42 16.03
N PHE A 136 -0.81 -2.18 16.01
CA PHE A 136 -0.80 -3.65 16.02
C PHE A 136 -0.63 -4.27 17.40
N ASN A 137 -0.30 -3.47 18.44
CA ASN A 137 -0.13 -3.92 19.83
C ASN A 137 -1.35 -3.52 20.67
#